data_AF-A0A9P3CHW7-F1
#
_entry.id   AF-A0A9P3CHW7-F1
#
_cell.length_a   1.000
_cell.length_b   1.000
_cell.length_c   1.000
_cell.angle_alpha   90.00
_cell.angle_beta   90.00
_cell.angle_gamma   90.00
#
_symmetry.space_group_name_H-M   'P 1'
#
loop_
_entity.id
_entity.type
_entity.pdbx_description
1 polymer ?
#
loop_
_entity_poly.entity_id
_entity_poly.type
_entity_poly.pdbx_seq_one_letter_code
_entity_poly.pdbx_strand_id
1 'polypeptide(L)'
;MATASPEQDFPPLLPAEAAFDFSSPPIAIKVGSPNPQMFYVDESVLRKSSKFFDAALKKEWKEGQQRTVDLPECDPEGFKVYINWLHSGKIYAKLECDEDSDRCYDLLTKAKRRGGIRRF
;
A
#
# COMPACT_ATOMS: atom_id res chain seq x y z
N MET A 1 17.87 -26.58 -40.61
CA MET A 1 16.76 -25.81 -40.02
C MET A 1 16.98 -25.79 -38.51
N ALA A 2 17.51 -24.70 -37.97
CA ALA A 2 17.70 -24.54 -36.54
C ALA A 2 16.48 -23.78 -35.99
N THR A 3 15.66 -24.45 -35.21
CA THR A 3 14.56 -23.82 -34.47
C THR A 3 15.18 -22.93 -33.40
N ALA A 4 15.07 -21.61 -33.58
CA ALA A 4 15.43 -20.64 -32.55
C ALA A 4 14.58 -20.91 -31.30
N SER A 5 15.23 -21.16 -30.17
CA SER A 5 14.57 -21.24 -28.86
C SER A 5 13.75 -19.98 -28.62
N PRO A 6 12.54 -20.08 -28.06
CA PRO A 6 11.78 -18.90 -27.67
C PRO A 6 12.57 -18.21 -26.56
N GLU A 7 13.13 -17.03 -26.88
CA GLU A 7 13.68 -16.11 -25.89
C GLU A 7 12.65 -15.95 -24.79
N GLN A 8 12.96 -16.55 -23.64
CA GLN A 8 12.17 -16.34 -22.44
C GLN A 8 12.46 -14.91 -22.01
N ASP A 9 11.47 -14.03 -22.15
CA ASP A 9 11.51 -12.65 -21.69
C ASP A 9 11.50 -12.65 -20.15
N PHE A 10 12.68 -12.90 -19.57
CA PHE A 10 12.85 -12.89 -18.12
C PHE A 10 12.67 -11.45 -17.64
N PRO A 11 11.87 -11.25 -16.57
CA PRO A 11 11.69 -9.91 -16.02
C PRO A 11 13.06 -9.32 -15.65
N PRO A 12 13.25 -7.99 -15.78
CA PRO A 12 14.48 -7.34 -15.41
C PRO A 12 14.88 -7.70 -13.97
N LEU A 13 16.13 -8.14 -13.80
CA LEU A 13 16.66 -8.44 -12.47
C LEU A 13 16.70 -7.15 -11.65
N LEU A 14 15.94 -7.11 -10.57
CA LEU A 14 16.00 -6.03 -9.60
C LEU A 14 17.17 -6.26 -8.63
N PRO A 15 17.79 -5.19 -8.10
CA PRO A 15 18.83 -5.31 -7.08
C PRO A 15 18.32 -6.08 -5.85
N ALA A 16 19.18 -6.89 -5.23
CA ALA A 16 18.80 -7.71 -4.07
C ALA A 16 18.32 -6.86 -2.88
N GLU A 17 18.77 -5.60 -2.79
CA GLU A 17 18.40 -4.66 -1.74
C GLU A 17 16.96 -4.14 -1.88
N ALA A 18 16.37 -4.27 -3.07
CA ALA A 18 14.98 -3.95 -3.34
C ALA A 18 14.05 -5.12 -3.00
N ALA A 19 14.59 -6.30 -2.67
CA ALA A 19 13.79 -7.44 -2.27
C ALA A 19 13.08 -7.18 -0.93
N PHE A 20 11.89 -7.74 -0.80
CA PHE A 20 11.18 -7.75 0.47
C PHE A 20 11.87 -8.72 1.43
N ASP A 21 12.09 -8.27 2.65
CA ASP A 21 12.63 -9.10 3.72
C ASP A 21 11.50 -9.85 4.43
N PHE A 22 11.35 -11.13 4.09
CA PHE A 22 10.39 -12.04 4.70
C PHE A 22 10.96 -12.77 5.93
N SER A 23 12.18 -12.45 6.38
CA SER A 23 12.77 -13.07 7.57
C SER A 23 12.17 -12.52 8.87
N SER A 24 11.61 -11.31 8.82
CA SER A 24 10.99 -10.65 9.97
C SER A 24 9.51 -11.04 10.12
N PRO A 25 8.99 -11.18 11.36
CA PRO A 25 7.58 -11.46 11.56
C PRO A 25 6.72 -10.25 11.16
N PRO A 26 5.57 -10.46 10.51
CA PRO A 26 4.69 -9.38 10.08
C PRO A 26 4.09 -8.62 11.26
N ILE A 27 3.67 -7.39 10.99
CA ILE A 27 3.02 -6.50 11.95
C ILE A 27 1.51 -6.61 11.78
N ALA A 28 0.80 -6.74 12.90
CA ALA A 28 -0.66 -6.72 12.92
C ALA A 28 -1.18 -5.28 12.93
N ILE A 29 -2.14 -4.96 12.08
CA ILE A 29 -2.81 -3.67 12.03
C ILE A 29 -4.30 -3.90 12.20
N LYS A 30 -4.90 -3.32 13.24
CA LYS A 30 -6.34 -3.32 13.47
C LYS A 30 -6.93 -2.07 12.86
N VAL A 31 -7.88 -2.22 11.96
CA VAL A 31 -8.47 -1.09 11.22
C VAL A 31 -9.97 -1.06 11.43
N GLY A 32 -10.49 0.12 11.76
CA GLY A 32 -11.92 0.36 11.93
C GLY A 32 -12.45 0.07 13.33
N SER A 33 -13.63 0.62 13.60
CA SER A 33 -14.41 0.46 14.84
C SER A 33 -15.89 0.59 14.48
N PRO A 34 -16.83 -0.16 15.09
CA PRO A 34 -16.67 -1.04 16.27
C PRO A 34 -16.22 -2.47 15.96
N ASN A 35 -16.20 -2.88 14.68
CA ASN A 35 -15.77 -4.21 14.27
C ASN A 35 -14.42 -4.13 13.54
N PRO A 36 -13.28 -4.16 14.28
CA PRO A 36 -11.97 -3.99 13.68
C PRO A 36 -11.58 -5.17 12.80
N GLN A 37 -11.03 -4.87 11.62
CA GLN A 37 -10.43 -5.85 10.74
C GLN A 37 -8.91 -5.90 10.93
N MET A 38 -8.37 -7.12 10.99
CA MET A 38 -6.93 -7.36 11.14
C MET A 38 -6.25 -7.47 9.78
N PHE A 39 -5.10 -6.81 9.64
CA PHE A 39 -4.21 -6.92 8.50
C PHE A 39 -2.79 -7.27 8.97
N TYR A 40 -2.08 -8.10 8.22
CA TYR A 40 -0.70 -8.49 8.52
C TYR A 40 0.20 -7.99 7.39
N VAL A 41 1.15 -7.11 7.73
CA VAL A 41 2.00 -6.44 6.74
C VAL A 41 3.44 -6.41 7.23
N ASP A 42 4.39 -6.52 6.30
CA ASP A 42 5.82 -6.45 6.61
C ASP A 42 6.21 -5.08 7.15
N GLU A 43 7.01 -5.11 8.22
CA GLU A 43 7.48 -3.91 8.92
C GLU A 43 8.24 -2.96 8.00
N SER A 44 9.11 -3.50 7.16
CA SER A 44 9.94 -2.72 6.25
C SER A 44 9.12 -1.93 5.24
N VAL A 45 8.00 -2.50 4.78
CA VAL A 45 7.08 -1.87 3.82
C VAL A 45 6.34 -0.71 4.48
N LEU A 46 5.82 -0.91 5.69
CA LEU A 46 5.11 0.13 6.45
C LEU A 46 6.02 1.30 6.82
N ARG A 47 7.23 1.02 7.32
CA ARG A 47 8.18 2.07 7.69
C ARG A 47 8.61 2.90 6.49
N LYS A 48 8.88 2.25 5.34
CA LYS A 48 9.25 2.94 4.10
C LYS A 48 8.12 3.78 3.54
N SER A 49 6.86 3.37 3.74
CA SER A 49 5.71 4.05 3.18
C SER A 49 5.31 5.32 3.92
N SER A 50 5.47 5.37 5.24
CA SER A 50 4.99 6.49 6.05
C SER A 50 5.86 6.76 7.27
N LYS A 51 6.12 8.05 7.51
CA LYS A 51 6.73 8.54 8.75
C LYS A 51 5.91 8.20 10.00
N PHE A 52 4.59 8.05 9.84
CA PHE A 52 3.72 7.64 10.93
C PHE A 52 4.06 6.23 11.40
N PHE A 53 4.11 5.25 10.47
CA PHE A 53 4.47 3.88 10.81
C PHE A 53 5.94 3.78 11.23
N ASP A 54 6.83 4.57 10.66
CA ASP A 54 8.22 4.61 11.16
C ASP A 54 8.29 5.09 12.62
N ALA A 55 7.52 6.10 13.00
CA ALA A 55 7.46 6.55 14.39
C ALA A 55 6.75 5.54 15.31
N ALA A 56 5.58 5.03 14.91
CA ALA A 56 4.76 4.12 15.70
C ALA A 56 5.45 2.77 15.95
N LEU A 57 6.28 2.31 15.01
CA LEU A 57 6.96 1.03 15.13
C LEU A 57 8.32 1.12 15.81
N LYS A 58 8.80 2.31 16.21
CA LYS A 58 10.02 2.41 17.02
C LYS A 58 9.82 1.64 18.34
N LYS A 59 10.85 0.89 18.76
CA LYS A 59 10.84 0.03 19.96
C LYS A 59 10.50 0.76 21.25
N GLU A 60 10.59 2.08 21.24
CA GLU A 60 10.24 2.98 22.35
C GLU A 60 8.72 3.05 22.60
N TRP A 61 7.90 2.66 21.62
CA TRP A 61 6.44 2.67 21.70
C TRP A 61 5.88 1.26 21.93
N LYS A 62 4.72 1.19 22.59
CA LYS A 62 4.05 -0.08 22.93
C LYS A 62 3.73 -0.88 21.66
N GLU A 63 3.42 -0.19 20.58
CA GLU A 63 3.09 -0.72 19.26
C GLU A 63 4.31 -1.41 18.62
N GLY A 64 5.52 -0.85 18.78
CA GLY A 64 6.76 -1.48 18.36
C GLY A 64 7.13 -2.73 19.17
N GLN A 65 6.73 -2.79 20.44
CA GLN A 65 6.95 -3.96 21.32
C GLN A 65 5.91 -5.05 21.12
N GLN A 66 4.64 -4.67 20.92
CA GLN A 66 3.52 -5.58 20.68
C GLN A 66 3.37 -5.97 19.20
N ARG A 67 4.13 -5.32 18.30
CA ARG A 67 4.04 -5.46 16.83
C ARG A 67 2.60 -5.36 16.33
N THR A 68 1.82 -4.49 16.98
CA THR A 68 0.39 -4.29 16.72
C THR A 68 0.10 -2.79 16.68
N VAL A 69 -0.58 -2.31 15.64
CA VAL A 69 -0.99 -0.91 15.46
C VAL A 69 -2.51 -0.83 15.36
N ASP A 70 -3.13 0.01 16.17
CA ASP A 70 -4.58 0.23 16.15
C ASP A 70 -4.94 1.52 15.39
N LEU A 71 -5.78 1.40 14.36
CA LEU A 71 -6.27 2.47 13.48
C LEU A 71 -7.81 2.47 13.46
N PRO A 72 -8.47 2.87 14.57
CA PRO A 72 -9.92 2.78 14.71
C PRO A 72 -10.69 3.71 13.78
N GLU A 73 -10.05 4.79 13.32
CA GLU A 73 -10.63 5.85 12.48
C GLU A 73 -10.48 5.59 10.97
N CYS A 74 -9.70 4.58 10.59
CA CYS A 74 -9.52 4.22 9.19
C CYS A 74 -10.58 3.22 8.72
N ASP A 75 -11.00 3.36 7.47
CA ASP A 75 -11.88 2.41 6.81
C ASP A 75 -11.10 1.16 6.35
N PRO A 76 -11.58 -0.07 6.64
CA PRO A 76 -10.91 -1.31 6.23
C PRO A 76 -10.75 -1.48 4.71
N GLU A 77 -11.71 -1.03 3.90
CA GLU A 77 -11.62 -1.16 2.44
C GLU A 77 -10.57 -0.19 1.88
N GLY A 78 -10.57 1.06 2.35
CA GLY A 78 -9.55 2.05 2.01
C GLY A 78 -8.15 1.57 2.41
N PHE A 79 -8.01 0.98 3.59
CA PHE A 79 -6.74 0.43 4.05
C PHE A 79 -6.28 -0.76 3.19
N LYS A 80 -7.22 -1.62 2.75
CA LYS A 80 -6.93 -2.73 1.84
C LYS A 80 -6.39 -2.24 0.48
N VAL A 81 -6.93 -1.15 -0.07
CA VAL A 81 -6.40 -0.56 -1.30
C VAL A 81 -4.99 -0.01 -1.07
N TYR A 82 -4.78 0.67 0.05
CA TYR A 82 -3.49 1.22 0.44
C TYR A 82 -2.39 0.15 0.53
N ILE A 83 -2.62 -0.95 1.26
CA ILE A 83 -1.60 -2.02 1.41
C ILE A 83 -1.30 -2.74 0.08
N ASN A 84 -2.31 -2.92 -0.79
CA ASN A 84 -2.09 -3.52 -2.10
C ASN A 84 -1.24 -2.60 -2.99
N TRP A 85 -1.48 -1.29 -2.92
CA TRP A 85 -0.65 -0.31 -3.61
C TRP A 85 0.78 -0.31 -3.09
N LEU A 86 0.99 -0.42 -1.77
CA LEU A 86 2.34 -0.51 -1.19
C LEU A 86 3.12 -1.74 -1.68
N HIS A 87 2.46 -2.88 -1.81
CA HIS A 87 3.14 -4.13 -2.20
C HIS A 87 3.35 -4.26 -3.71
N SER A 88 2.38 -3.78 -4.51
CA SER A 88 2.38 -4.00 -5.97
C SER A 88 2.76 -2.79 -6.81
N GLY A 89 2.75 -1.59 -6.20
CA GLY A 89 2.80 -0.31 -6.92
C GLY A 89 1.55 -0.01 -7.77
N LYS A 90 0.53 -0.87 -7.72
CA LYS A 90 -0.71 -0.77 -8.52
C LYS A 90 -1.91 -0.51 -7.62
N ILE A 91 -2.81 0.34 -8.10
CA ILE A 91 -4.07 0.62 -7.41
C ILE A 91 -5.12 -0.36 -7.93
N TYR A 92 -5.69 -1.15 -7.02
CA TYR A 92 -6.82 -2.02 -7.31
C TYR A 92 -8.07 -1.35 -6.73
N ALA A 93 -8.90 -0.80 -7.59
CA ALA A 93 -10.19 -0.24 -7.22
C ALA A 93 -11.30 -1.06 -7.88
N LYS A 94 -12.40 -1.27 -7.16
CA LYS A 94 -13.63 -1.74 -7.81
C LYS A 94 -14.15 -0.61 -8.70
N LEU A 95 -14.30 -0.86 -9.99
CA LEU A 95 -15.13 -0.01 -10.84
C LEU A 95 -16.59 -0.44 -10.64
N GLU A 96 -17.21 0.02 -9.55
CA GLU A 96 -18.67 0.02 -9.47
C GLU A 96 -19.13 1.24 -10.29
N CYS A 97 -19.38 1.01 -11.58
CA CYS A 97 -20.17 1.93 -12.41
C CYS A 97 -21.64 1.66 -12.09
N ASP A 98 -22.09 2.10 -10.92
CA ASP A 98 -23.52 2.23 -10.68
C ASP A 98 -23.96 3.56 -11.30
N GLU A 99 -24.89 3.50 -12.26
CA GLU A 99 -25.43 4.66 -12.99
C GLU A 99 -26.16 5.68 -12.08
N ASP A 100 -26.21 5.45 -10.77
CA ASP A 100 -26.90 6.29 -9.79
C ASP A 100 -25.99 6.95 -8.73
N SER A 101 -24.66 6.76 -8.78
CA SER A 101 -23.73 7.36 -7.80
C SER A 101 -23.05 8.63 -8.33
N ASP A 102 -23.86 9.67 -8.55
CA ASP A 102 -23.45 11.03 -8.96
C ASP A 102 -22.62 11.81 -7.91
N ARG A 103 -21.94 11.15 -6.96
CA ARG A 103 -21.13 11.83 -5.92
C ARG A 103 -19.70 11.33 -5.72
N CYS A 104 -19.21 10.32 -6.44
CA CYS A 104 -17.90 9.73 -6.10
C CYS A 104 -16.69 10.22 -6.95
N TYR A 105 -16.89 10.80 -8.14
CA TYR A 105 -15.76 11.25 -9.00
C TYR A 105 -15.51 12.77 -9.00
N ASP A 106 -16.25 13.54 -8.20
CA ASP A 106 -16.16 15.00 -8.22
C ASP A 106 -14.95 15.57 -7.44
N LEU A 107 -14.23 14.72 -6.68
CA LEU A 107 -12.99 15.08 -5.99
C LEU A 107 -11.72 14.81 -6.82
N LEU A 108 -11.70 13.76 -7.64
CA LEU A 108 -10.51 13.41 -8.45
C LEU A 108 -10.41 14.27 -9.73
N THR A 109 -11.51 14.84 -10.20
CA THR A 109 -11.52 15.70 -11.40
C THR A 109 -11.15 17.15 -11.09
N LYS A 110 -11.32 17.62 -9.85
CA LYS A 110 -10.93 18.98 -9.42
C LYS A 110 -9.42 19.16 -9.19
N ALA A 111 -8.68 18.07 -8.97
CA ALA A 111 -7.23 18.12 -8.78
C ALA A 111 -6.43 18.34 -10.09
N LYS A 112 -7.07 18.31 -11.27
CA LYS A 112 -6.38 18.52 -12.56
C LYS A 112 -6.56 19.91 -13.18
N ARG A 113 -7.21 20.84 -12.46
CA ARG A 113 -7.33 22.26 -12.86
C ARG A 113 -6.76 23.20 -11.80
N ARG A 114 -5.50 23.03 -11.39
CA ARG A 114 -4.67 24.13 -10.84
C ARG A 114 -3.21 23.73 -10.72
N GLY A 115 -2.35 24.46 -11.45
CA GLY A 115 -0.90 24.49 -11.27
C GLY A 115 -0.20 23.33 -11.99
N GLY A 116 0.24 23.48 -13.24
CA GLY A 116 1.15 24.55 -13.64
C GLY A 116 2.57 24.13 -13.26
N ILE A 117 3.19 23.38 -14.15
CA ILE A 117 4.63 23.11 -14.22
C ILE A 117 5.41 24.39 -13.89
N ARG A 118 6.31 24.33 -12.91
CA ARG A 118 7.62 24.97 -13.01
C ARG A 118 8.67 24.10 -12.33
N ARG A 119 9.59 23.61 -13.16
CA ARG A 119 10.96 23.26 -12.77
C ARG A 119 11.55 24.46 -12.04
N PHE A 120 12.28 24.24 -10.94
CA PHE A 120 13.72 24.44 -10.82
C PHE A 120 14.20 23.71 -9.56
#